data_AF-A0A836TXI8-F1
#
_entry.id   AF-A0A836TXI8-F1
#
_cell.length_a   1.000
_cell.length_b   1.000
_cell.length_c   1.000
_cell.angle_alpha   90.00
_cell.angle_beta   90.00
_cell.angle_gamma   90.00
#
_symmetry.space_group_name_H-M   'P 1'
#
loop_
_entity.id
_entity.type
_entity.pdbx_description
1 polymer ?
#
loop_
_entity_poly.entity_id
_entity_poly.type
_entity_poly.pdbx_seq_one_letter_code
_entity_poly.pdbx_strand_id
1 'polypeptide(L)'
;MSDDELRQGWLQQHSHPVTAEALQIEELAVPPGSVVLMWTHAAHGVNARLAGSATRWTVVYAYRNPGAESRARWITSEFESSVDVAASLMSLY
;
A
#
# COMPACT_ATOMS: atom_id res chain seq x y z
N MET A 1 -1.98 -1.07 14.90
CA MET A 1 -0.52 -0.99 15.05
C MET A 1 -0.15 0.48 15.07
N SER A 2 0.42 0.98 16.17
CA SER A 2 1.00 2.33 16.24
C SER A 2 2.41 2.34 15.65
N ASP A 3 2.94 3.52 15.37
CA ASP A 3 4.34 3.67 14.96
C ASP A 3 5.31 3.12 16.01
N ASP A 4 4.99 3.28 17.29
CA ASP A 4 5.84 2.77 18.38
C ASP A 4 5.86 1.25 18.43
N GLU A 5 4.71 0.60 18.20
CA GLU A 5 4.65 -0.86 18.05
C GLU A 5 5.46 -1.33 16.84
N LEU A 6 5.44 -0.58 15.74
CA LEU A 6 6.23 -0.89 14.54
C LEU A 6 7.73 -0.71 14.79
N ARG A 7 8.14 0.38 15.48
CA ARG A 7 9.52 0.67 15.89
C ARG A 7 10.07 -0.34 16.87
N GLN A 8 9.25 -0.82 17.81
CA GLN A 8 9.67 -1.78 18.84
C GLN A 8 9.59 -3.24 18.36
N GLY A 9 8.77 -3.51 17.34
CA GLY A 9 8.59 -4.83 16.77
C GLY A 9 9.38 -5.04 15.49
N TRP A 10 8.66 -5.04 14.35
CA TRP A 10 9.19 -5.46 13.06
C TRP A 10 10.45 -4.69 12.64
N LEU A 11 10.52 -3.36 12.86
CA LEU A 11 11.66 -2.56 12.42
C LEU A 11 12.98 -2.96 13.10
N GLN A 12 12.99 -3.40 14.36
CA GLN A 12 14.23 -3.80 15.04
C GLN A 12 14.85 -5.06 14.45
N GLN A 13 14.03 -5.90 13.80
CA GLN A 13 14.46 -7.17 13.22
C GLN A 13 14.90 -7.02 11.75
N HIS A 14 14.83 -5.81 11.19
CA HIS A 14 15.10 -5.55 9.79
C HIS A 14 16.08 -4.37 9.62
N SER A 15 16.85 -4.40 8.55
CA SER A 15 17.81 -3.34 8.21
C SER A 15 17.81 -3.13 6.71
N HIS A 16 18.30 -1.97 6.27
CA HIS A 16 18.36 -1.65 4.86
C HIS A 16 19.28 -2.67 4.13
N PRO A 17 18.83 -3.32 3.04
CA PRO A 17 19.55 -4.44 2.44
C PRO A 17 20.90 -4.07 1.81
N VAL A 18 21.09 -2.80 1.44
CA VAL A 18 22.34 -2.28 0.87
C VAL A 18 23.25 -1.60 1.89
N THR A 19 22.74 -0.63 2.67
CA THR A 19 23.54 0.14 3.64
C THR A 19 23.68 -0.53 5.01
N ALA A 20 22.88 -1.57 5.31
CA ALA A 20 22.75 -2.19 6.63
C ALA A 20 22.29 -1.25 7.74
N GLU A 21 21.83 -0.04 7.42
CA GLU A 21 21.33 0.93 8.38
C GLU A 21 19.98 0.49 8.97
N ALA A 22 19.70 0.91 10.20
CA ALA A 22 18.42 0.69 10.84
C ALA A 22 17.30 1.41 10.07
N LEU A 23 16.22 0.69 9.78
CA LEU A 23 15.05 1.26 9.11
C LEU A 23 14.40 2.34 9.99
N GLN A 24 13.98 3.44 9.37
CA GLN A 24 13.29 4.55 10.04
C GLN A 24 11.87 4.71 9.50
N ILE A 25 10.96 5.21 10.34
CA ILE A 25 9.63 5.65 9.90
C ILE A 25 9.76 7.12 9.50
N GLU A 26 9.41 7.44 8.26
CA GLU A 26 9.31 8.80 7.78
C GLU A 26 7.85 9.19 7.54
N GLU A 27 7.43 10.32 8.10
CA GLU A 27 6.10 10.88 7.87
C GLU A 27 6.08 11.63 6.54
N LEU A 28 5.22 11.19 5.62
CA LEU A 28 5.04 11.83 4.32
C LEU A 28 3.74 12.61 4.27
N ALA A 29 3.85 13.94 4.10
CA ALA A 29 2.73 14.82 3.79
C ALA A 29 2.91 15.41 2.39
N VAL A 30 1.91 15.24 1.53
CA VAL A 30 1.97 15.66 0.12
C VAL A 30 0.69 16.41 -0.30
N PRO A 31 0.80 17.38 -1.23
CA PRO A 31 -0.38 18.07 -1.75
C PRO A 31 -1.25 17.15 -2.64
N PRO A 32 -2.53 17.47 -2.83
CA PRO A 32 -3.39 16.76 -3.79
C PRO A 32 -2.78 16.70 -5.19
N GLY A 33 -2.95 15.58 -5.88
CA GLY A 33 -2.36 15.34 -7.21
C GLY A 33 -0.94 14.79 -7.20
N SER A 34 -0.32 14.62 -6.02
CA SER A 34 0.97 13.95 -5.90
C SER A 34 0.86 12.46 -6.20
N VAL A 35 1.92 11.89 -6.78
CA VAL A 35 2.05 10.45 -7.06
C VAL A 35 3.14 9.87 -6.18
N VAL A 36 2.81 8.79 -5.47
CA VAL A 36 3.76 8.04 -4.64
C VAL A 36 4.03 6.69 -5.32
N LEU A 37 5.29 6.46 -5.70
CA LEU A 37 5.75 5.15 -6.16
C LEU A 37 6.25 4.36 -4.95
N MET A 38 5.69 3.17 -4.74
CA MET A 38 6.08 2.31 -3.62
C MET A 38 6.44 0.91 -4.09
N TRP A 39 7.42 0.31 -3.41
CA TRP A 39 7.69 -1.11 -3.50
C TRP A 39 6.72 -1.85 -2.59
N THR A 40 6.13 -2.95 -3.07
CA THR A 40 5.14 -3.73 -2.31
C THR A 40 5.68 -4.32 -1.01
N HIS A 41 7.00 -4.47 -0.89
CA HIS A 41 7.68 -4.98 0.30
C HIS A 41 8.15 -3.89 1.27
N ALA A 42 8.01 -2.60 0.92
CA ALA A 42 8.31 -1.52 1.85
C ALA A 42 7.20 -1.47 2.92
N ALA A 43 7.57 -1.40 4.20
CA ALA A 43 6.60 -1.15 5.25
C ALA A 43 6.00 0.25 5.04
N HIS A 44 4.68 0.32 4.92
CA HIS A 44 3.97 1.58 4.72
C HIS A 44 2.62 1.54 5.43
N GLY A 45 2.13 2.70 5.80
CA GLY A 45 0.86 2.86 6.50
C GLY A 45 0.35 4.29 6.37
N VAL A 46 -0.90 4.49 6.76
CA VAL A 46 -1.50 5.83 6.85
C VAL A 46 -2.04 6.05 8.25
N ASN A 47 -1.80 7.24 8.80
CA ASN A 47 -2.37 7.63 10.08
C ASN A 47 -3.90 7.62 10.02
N ALA A 48 -4.51 7.22 11.14
CA ALA A 48 -5.95 7.21 11.29
C ALA A 48 -6.55 8.58 10.92
N ARG A 49 -7.69 8.57 10.25
CA ARG A 49 -8.38 9.81 9.90
C ARG A 49 -8.88 10.48 11.18
N LEU A 50 -8.54 11.76 11.37
CA LEU A 50 -9.05 12.56 12.49
C LEU A 50 -10.56 12.75 12.38
N ALA A 51 -11.26 12.74 13.51
CA ALA A 51 -12.69 13.01 13.57
C ALA A 51 -13.01 14.40 13.00
N GLY A 52 -14.04 14.50 12.14
CA GLY A 52 -14.44 15.75 11.49
C GLY A 52 -13.57 16.20 10.31
N SER A 53 -12.47 15.50 10.00
CA SER A 53 -11.64 15.84 8.83
C SER A 53 -12.26 15.39 7.51
N ALA A 54 -11.95 16.11 6.44
CA ALA A 54 -12.36 15.77 5.08
C ALA A 54 -11.81 14.39 4.64
N THR A 55 -12.50 13.74 3.72
CA THR A 55 -12.03 12.48 3.11
C THR A 55 -10.77 12.72 2.28
N ARG A 56 -9.74 11.89 2.50
CA ARG A 56 -8.51 11.86 1.68
C ARG A 56 -8.72 10.86 0.55
N TRP A 57 -8.95 11.35 -0.67
CA TRP A 57 -9.14 10.51 -1.84
C TRP A 57 -7.79 10.12 -2.46
N THR A 58 -7.68 8.87 -2.90
CA THR A 58 -6.54 8.36 -3.65
C THR A 58 -6.99 7.24 -4.59
N VAL A 59 -6.24 7.03 -5.67
CA VAL A 59 -6.38 5.88 -6.55
C VAL A 59 -5.09 5.08 -6.45
N VAL A 60 -5.20 3.77 -6.22
CA VAL A 60 -4.05 2.89 -6.06
C VAL A 60 -3.99 1.94 -7.24
N TYR A 61 -2.87 1.94 -7.94
CA TYR A 61 -2.55 0.98 -8.98
C TYR A 61 -1.39 0.11 -8.52
N ALA A 62 -1.51 -1.19 -8.70
CA ALA A 62 -0.43 -2.14 -8.47
C ALA A 62 -0.01 -2.76 -9.81
N TYR A 63 1.28 -2.68 -10.11
CA TYR A 63 1.86 -3.26 -11.32
C TYR A 63 2.67 -4.49 -10.96
N ARG A 64 2.62 -5.51 -11.82
CA ARG A 64 3.46 -6.71 -11.72
C ARG A 64 4.11 -7.00 -13.06
N ASN A 65 5.22 -7.73 -13.02
CA ASN A 65 5.82 -8.25 -14.23
C ASN A 65 4.83 -9.20 -14.94
N PRO A 66 4.56 -8.99 -16.24
CA PRO A 66 3.72 -9.90 -17.01
C PRO A 66 4.23 -11.33 -16.91
N GLY A 67 3.33 -12.30 -16.70
CA GLY A 67 3.66 -13.73 -16.62
C GLY A 67 4.16 -14.23 -15.26
N ALA A 68 4.46 -13.36 -14.30
CA ALA A 68 4.88 -13.79 -12.95
C ALA A 68 3.69 -14.29 -12.11
N GLU A 69 3.87 -15.39 -11.36
CA GLU A 69 2.88 -15.91 -10.40
C GLU A 69 2.57 -14.87 -9.31
N SER A 70 1.30 -14.71 -8.95
CA SER A 70 0.88 -13.81 -7.87
C SER A 70 0.66 -14.60 -6.57
N ARG A 71 1.72 -14.78 -5.77
CA ARG A 71 1.62 -15.40 -4.43
C ARG A 71 0.79 -14.58 -3.44
N ALA A 72 0.53 -13.31 -3.76
CA ALA A 72 -0.31 -12.40 -2.98
C ALA A 72 -1.75 -12.29 -3.52
N ARG A 73 -2.20 -13.20 -4.40
CA ARG A 73 -3.60 -13.24 -4.83
C ARG A 73 -4.43 -13.91 -3.74
N TRP A 74 -5.04 -13.08 -2.89
CA TRP A 74 -6.03 -13.50 -1.90
C TRP A 74 -7.46 -13.30 -2.39
N ILE A 75 -7.63 -13.10 -3.70
CA ILE A 75 -8.94 -13.00 -4.32
C ILE A 75 -9.43 -14.43 -4.56
N THR A 76 -10.55 -14.78 -3.94
CA THR A 76 -11.14 -16.10 -4.13
C THR A 76 -11.91 -16.16 -5.44
N SER A 77 -12.05 -17.36 -6.01
CA SER A 77 -12.84 -17.58 -7.23
C SER A 77 -14.29 -17.11 -7.08
N GLU A 78 -14.84 -17.21 -5.87
CA GLU A 78 -16.19 -16.74 -5.53
C GLU A 78 -16.28 -15.22 -5.61
N PHE A 79 -15.29 -14.48 -5.07
CA PHE A 79 -15.26 -13.04 -5.20
C PHE A 79 -15.15 -12.63 -6.67
N GLU A 80 -14.24 -13.26 -7.44
CA GLU A 80 -14.08 -12.96 -8.87
C GLU A 80 -15.35 -13.20 -9.67
N SER A 81 -16.12 -14.22 -9.32
CA SER A 81 -17.40 -14.53 -9.98
C SER A 81 -18.53 -13.58 -9.58
N SER A 82 -18.37 -12.84 -8.47
CA SER A 82 -19.36 -11.89 -7.96
C SER A 82 -19.21 -10.48 -8.52
N VAL A 83 -18.05 -10.15 -9.10
CA VAL A 83 -17.80 -8.90 -9.80
C VAL A 83 -17.72 -9.13 -11.30
N ASP A 84 -18.60 -8.49 -12.06
CA ASP A 84 -18.38 -8.34 -13.49
C ASP A 84 -17.23 -7.33 -13.68
N VAL A 85 -16.01 -7.85 -13.78
CA VAL A 85 -14.79 -7.06 -13.93
C VAL A 85 -14.89 -6.17 -15.18
N ALA A 86 -15.50 -6.64 -16.27
CA ALA A 86 -15.63 -5.87 -17.50
C ALA A 86 -16.59 -4.68 -17.33
N ALA A 87 -17.68 -4.85 -16.58
CA ALA A 87 -18.60 -3.77 -16.23
C ALA A 87 -18.09 -2.85 -15.11
N SER A 88 -17.16 -3.33 -14.27
CA SER A 88 -16.60 -2.62 -13.11
C SER A 88 -15.32 -1.85 -13.44
N LEU A 89 -14.73 -2.07 -14.61
CA LEU A 89 -13.71 -1.19 -15.16
C LEU A 89 -14.37 0.15 -15.45
N MET A 90 -14.04 1.18 -14.66
CA MET A 90 -14.43 2.55 -15.00
C MET A 90 -13.95 2.84 -16.42
N SER A 91 -14.87 3.23 -17.30
CA SER A 91 -14.50 3.76 -18.61
C SER A 91 -13.52 4.92 -18.38
N LEU A 92 -12.36 4.85 -19.01
CA LEU A 92 -11.39 5.95 -18.98
C LEU A 92 -11.85 7.15 -19.83
N TYR A 93 -13.04 7.08 -20.43
CA TYR A 93 -13.68 8.12 -21.25
C TYR A 93 -15.19 8.16 -21.04
#